data_AF-A0A024P6M0-F1
#
_entry.id   AF-A0A024P6M0-F1
#
_cell.length_a   1.000
_cell.length_b   1.000
_cell.length_c   1.000
_cell.angle_alpha   90.00
_cell.angle_beta   90.00
_cell.angle_gamma   90.00
#
_symmetry.space_group_name_H-M   'P 1'
#
loop_
_entity.id
_entity.type
_entity.pdbx_description
1 polymer ?
#
loop_
_entity_poly.entity_id
_entity_poly.type
_entity_poly.pdbx_seq_one_letter_code
_entity_poly.pdbx_strand_id
1 'polypeptide(L)'
;MNPKVKMEYLNEGISKKVVTNGLIMYIFISSDITRHLAFRDYLRKHTVEKKKYGELKEKLAKQYPYDVESYINGKEKLVKEIEGEALNWFKENSPE
;
A
#
# COMPACT_ATOMS: atom_id res chain seq x y z
N MET A 1 26.01 -2.63 -16.32
CA MET A 1 24.75 -2.85 -17.07
C MET A 1 23.67 -3.11 -16.03
N ASN A 2 22.84 -2.12 -15.72
CA ASN A 2 21.80 -2.28 -14.70
C ASN A 2 20.72 -3.21 -15.29
N PRO A 3 20.38 -4.34 -14.65
CA PRO A 3 19.35 -5.22 -15.18
C PRO A 3 18.05 -4.42 -15.31
N LYS A 4 17.45 -4.41 -16.50
CA LYS A 4 16.12 -3.83 -16.73
C LYS A 4 15.11 -4.68 -15.97
N VAL A 5 14.80 -4.25 -14.76
CA VAL A 5 13.70 -4.79 -13.96
C VAL A 5 12.42 -4.28 -14.60
N LYS A 6 11.53 -5.18 -15.05
CA LYS A 6 10.22 -4.80 -15.56
C LYS A 6 9.15 -5.25 -14.57
N MET A 7 8.31 -4.31 -14.13
CA MET A 7 7.16 -4.57 -13.27
C MET A 7 5.89 -4.70 -14.12
N GLU A 8 5.03 -5.64 -13.79
CA GLU A 8 3.72 -5.85 -14.42
C GLU A 8 2.64 -5.97 -13.35
N TYR A 9 1.57 -5.18 -13.50
CA TYR A 9 0.42 -5.19 -12.60
C TYR A 9 -0.64 -6.15 -13.12
N LEU A 10 -0.90 -7.20 -12.35
CA LEU A 10 -1.94 -8.18 -12.58
C LEU A 10 -3.09 -7.94 -11.59
N ASN A 11 -4.30 -8.42 -11.91
CA ASN A 11 -5.44 -8.33 -10.98
C ASN A 11 -5.15 -8.95 -9.61
N GLU A 12 -4.29 -9.98 -9.58
CA GLU A 12 -3.93 -10.70 -8.37
C GLU A 12 -2.68 -10.16 -7.65
N GLY A 13 -1.98 -9.17 -8.21
CA GLY A 13 -0.72 -8.71 -7.63
C GLY A 13 0.27 -8.08 -8.62
N ILE A 14 1.52 -7.90 -8.19
CA ILE A 14 2.62 -7.40 -9.00
C ILE A 14 3.54 -8.56 -9.37
N SER A 15 3.82 -8.70 -10.66
CA SER A 15 4.88 -9.56 -11.17
C SER A 15 6.12 -8.73 -11.47
N LYS A 16 7.26 -9.14 -10.92
CA LYS A 16 8.57 -8.53 -11.17
C LYS A 16 9.43 -9.51 -11.94
N LYS A 17 9.80 -9.14 -13.17
CA LYS A 17 10.78 -9.90 -13.96
C LYS A 17 12.20 -9.50 -13.58
N VAL A 18 13.01 -10.49 -13.23
CA VAL A 18 14.44 -10.33 -12.95
C VAL A 18 15.22 -11.15 -13.98
N VAL A 19 16.13 -10.48 -14.69
CA VAL A 19 16.98 -11.11 -15.71
C VAL A 19 18.42 -11.10 -15.21
N THR A 20 19.04 -12.27 -15.15
CA THR A 20 20.46 -12.46 -14.85
C THR A 20 21.14 -13.21 -16.00
N ASN A 21 22.44 -13.55 -15.88
CA ASN A 21 23.22 -14.19 -16.95
C ASN A 21 22.65 -15.59 -17.32
N GLY A 22 21.67 -15.61 -18.22
CA GLY A 22 21.03 -16.83 -18.73
C GLY A 22 19.79 -17.31 -17.98
N LEU A 23 19.41 -16.68 -16.86
CA LEU A 23 18.23 -17.06 -16.06
C LEU A 23 17.20 -15.91 -16.01
N ILE A 24 15.93 -16.26 -16.21
CA ILE A 24 14.79 -15.35 -16.02
C ILE A 24 13.99 -15.83 -14.80
N MET A 25 13.79 -14.96 -13.83
CA MET A 25 12.99 -15.22 -12.64
C MET A 25 11.79 -14.25 -12.59
N TYR A 26 10.64 -14.75 -12.15
CA TYR A 26 9.45 -13.93 -11.89
C TYR A 26 9.15 -13.98 -10.40
N ILE A 27 9.04 -12.81 -9.77
CA ILE A 27 8.62 -12.66 -8.38
C ILE A 27 7.19 -12.15 -8.39
N PHE A 28 6.28 -12.88 -7.76
CA PHE A 28 4.89 -12.47 -7.62
C PHE A 28 4.62 -11.95 -6.21
N ILE A 29 4.06 -10.75 -6.11
CA ILE A 29 3.64 -10.10 -4.88
C ILE A 29 2.13 -9.99 -4.93
N SER A 30 1.41 -10.57 -3.98
CA SER A 30 -0.06 -10.55 -4.00
C SER A 30 -0.63 -9.12 -3.92
N SER A 31 -1.87 -8.96 -4.37
CA SER A 31 -2.64 -7.72 -4.31
C SER A 31 -2.78 -7.19 -2.87
N ASP A 32 -2.95 -8.07 -1.88
CA ASP A 32 -3.01 -7.70 -0.47
C ASP A 32 -1.70 -7.10 0.03
N ILE A 33 -0.57 -7.74 -0.28
CA ILE A 33 0.75 -7.22 0.08
C ILE A 33 0.98 -5.89 -0.64
N THR A 34 0.61 -5.80 -1.91
CA THR A 34 0.73 -4.59 -2.72
C THR A 34 -0.06 -3.44 -2.11
N ARG A 35 -1.31 -3.67 -1.70
CA ARG A 35 -2.18 -2.70 -1.03
C ARG A 35 -1.55 -2.20 0.27
N HIS A 36 -1.01 -3.09 1.09
CA HIS A 36 -0.33 -2.71 2.33
C HIS A 36 0.95 -1.92 2.09
N LEU A 37 1.76 -2.29 1.09
CA LEU A 37 2.98 -1.55 0.74
C LEU A 37 2.65 -0.16 0.19
N ALA A 38 1.67 -0.07 -0.72
CA ALA A 38 1.20 1.18 -1.28
C ALA A 38 0.70 2.12 -0.17
N PHE A 39 -0.19 1.64 0.71
CA PHE A 39 -0.72 2.43 1.83
C PHE A 39 0.40 2.96 2.74
N ARG A 40 1.34 2.10 3.13
CA ARG A 40 2.48 2.47 3.99
C ARG A 40 3.35 3.55 3.34
N ASP A 41 3.74 3.35 2.09
CA ASP A 41 4.68 4.24 1.41
C ASP A 41 4.02 5.56 1.01
N TYR A 42 2.74 5.52 0.64
CA TYR A 42 1.90 6.70 0.42
C TYR A 42 1.87 7.59 1.66
N LEU A 43 1.52 7.06 2.84
CA LEU A 43 1.47 7.83 4.08
C LEU A 43 2.85 8.36 4.54
N ARG A 44 3.96 7.78 4.09
CA ARG A 44 5.30 8.32 4.36
C ARG A 44 5.61 9.57 3.54
N LYS A 45 5.01 9.70 2.35
CA LYS A 45 5.22 10.81 1.42
C LYS A 45 4.14 11.90 1.54
N HIS A 46 2.95 11.53 2.00
CA HIS A 46 1.77 12.38 2.09
C HIS A 46 1.47 12.73 3.55
N THR A 47 2.05 13.83 4.02
CA THR A 47 2.06 14.19 5.45
C THR A 47 0.70 14.65 5.96
N VAL A 48 -0.15 15.21 5.09
CA VAL A 48 -1.50 15.66 5.44
C VAL A 48 -2.40 14.46 5.74
N GLU A 49 -2.38 13.46 4.88
CA GLU A 49 -3.14 12.22 4.97
C GLU A 49 -2.64 11.37 6.14
N LYS A 50 -1.32 11.34 6.36
CA LYS A 50 -0.71 10.74 7.56
C LYS A 50 -1.23 11.38 8.85
N LYS A 51 -1.30 12.71 8.90
CA LYS A 51 -1.81 13.43 10.07
C LYS A 51 -3.29 13.14 10.29
N LYS A 52 -4.12 13.27 9.24
CA LYS A 52 -5.56 12.94 9.26
C LYS A 52 -5.81 11.52 9.79
N TYR A 53 -5.06 10.54 9.28
CA TYR A 53 -5.17 9.15 9.71
C TYR A 53 -4.70 8.94 11.17
N GLY A 54 -3.61 9.60 11.57
CA GLY A 54 -3.11 9.57 12.94
C GLY A 54 -4.13 10.10 13.96
N GLU A 55 -4.65 11.30 13.71
CA GLU A 55 -5.65 11.96 14.56
C GLU A 55 -6.92 11.12 14.70
N LEU A 56 -7.40 10.51 13.61
CA LEU A 56 -8.55 9.61 13.67
C LEU A 56 -8.28 8.40 14.57
N LYS A 57 -7.11 7.74 14.43
CA LYS A 57 -6.76 6.59 15.28
C LYS A 57 -6.68 6.98 16.75
N GLU A 58 -6.09 8.12 17.08
CA GLU A 58 -6.02 8.61 18.45
C GLU A 58 -7.40 8.89 19.04
N LYS A 59 -8.28 9.53 18.25
CA LYS A 59 -9.67 9.78 18.65
C LYS A 59 -10.42 8.47 18.91
N LEU A 60 -10.32 7.51 17.99
CA LEU A 60 -11.01 6.22 18.11
C LEU A 60 -10.46 5.38 19.27
N ALA A 61 -9.15 5.39 19.52
CA ALA A 61 -8.55 4.69 20.65
C ALA A 61 -9.03 5.24 21.99
N LYS A 62 -9.25 6.56 22.09
CA LYS A 62 -9.86 7.20 23.27
C LYS A 62 -11.35 6.88 23.41
N GLN A 63 -12.07 6.82 22.29
CA GLN A 63 -13.52 6.58 22.28
C GLN A 63 -13.88 5.11 22.52
N TYR A 64 -13.05 4.18 22.03
CA TYR A 64 -13.30 2.73 22.05
C TYR A 64 -12.09 1.97 22.64
N PRO A 65 -11.72 2.20 23.92
CA PRO A 65 -10.52 1.60 24.51
C PRO A 65 -10.58 0.07 24.64
N TYR A 66 -11.77 -0.51 24.74
CA TYR A 66 -12.00 -1.95 24.89
C TYR A 66 -12.87 -2.56 23.78
N ASP A 67 -13.27 -1.74 22.80
CA ASP A 67 -14.13 -2.15 21.69
C ASP A 67 -13.35 -2.07 20.38
N VAL A 68 -12.68 -3.18 20.05
CA VAL A 68 -11.84 -3.29 18.86
C VAL A 68 -12.68 -3.20 17.58
N GLU A 69 -13.92 -3.71 17.61
CA GLU A 69 -14.80 -3.71 16.44
C GLU A 69 -15.21 -2.28 16.08
N SER A 70 -15.67 -1.50 17.06
CA SER A 70 -15.97 -0.07 16.85
C SER A 70 -14.73 0.74 16.44
N TYR A 71 -13.55 0.42 16.97
CA TYR A 71 -12.29 1.03 16.54
C TYR A 71 -11.96 0.74 15.07
N ILE A 72 -12.16 -0.51 14.62
CA ILE A 72 -11.94 -0.91 13.22
C ILE A 72 -12.96 -0.23 12.30
N ASN A 73 -14.25 -0.33 12.63
CA ASN A 73 -15.34 0.24 11.84
C ASN A 73 -15.20 1.76 11.74
N GLY A 74 -14.80 2.43 12.83
CA GLY A 74 -14.62 3.88 12.87
C GLY A 74 -13.54 4.42 11.92
N LYS A 75 -12.57 3.60 11.50
CA LYS A 75 -11.52 4.01 10.54
C LYS A 75 -11.71 3.42 9.14
N GLU A 76 -12.66 2.51 8.94
CA GLU A 76 -12.80 1.74 7.69
C GLU A 76 -12.94 2.65 6.46
N LYS A 77 -13.83 3.65 6.54
CA LYS A 77 -14.07 4.59 5.43
C LYS A 77 -12.78 5.33 5.03
N LEU A 78 -12.08 5.91 6.01
CA LEU A 78 -10.84 6.66 5.74
C LEU A 78 -9.73 5.74 5.21
N VAL A 79 -9.64 4.51 5.73
CA VAL A 79 -8.67 3.53 5.22
C VAL A 79 -8.94 3.23 3.74
N LYS A 80 -10.20 2.98 3.34
CA LYS A 80 -10.55 2.73 1.94
C LYS A 80 -10.25 3.92 1.02
N GLU A 81 -10.51 5.14 1.46
CA GLU A 81 -10.18 6.37 0.72
C GLU A 81 -8.66 6.46 0.46
N ILE A 82 -7.86 6.38 1.53
CA ILE A 82 -6.40 6.47 1.44
C ILE A 82 -5.82 5.28 0.65
N GLU A 83 -6.39 4.07 0.76
CA GLU A 83 -5.94 2.91 -0.01
C GLU A 83 -6.15 3.10 -1.52
N GLY A 84 -7.27 3.70 -1.94
CA GLY A 84 -7.51 4.01 -3.34
C GLY A 84 -6.49 5.01 -3.89
N GLU A 85 -6.24 6.10 -3.16
CA GLU A 85 -5.22 7.09 -3.50
C GLU A 85 -3.82 6.48 -3.52
N ALA A 86 -3.49 5.68 -2.51
CA ALA A 86 -2.20 5.02 -2.38
C ALA A 86 -1.93 4.04 -3.53
N LEU A 87 -2.92 3.25 -3.94
CA LEU A 87 -2.77 2.32 -5.07
C LEU A 87 -2.57 3.05 -6.40
N ASN A 88 -3.28 4.16 -6.62
CA ASN A 88 -3.08 4.99 -7.82
C ASN A 88 -1.69 5.61 -7.82
N TRP A 89 -1.30 6.25 -6.71
CA TRP A 89 0.03 6.81 -6.54
C TRP A 89 1.13 5.77 -6.73
N PHE A 90 0.95 4.55 -6.20
CA PHE A 90 1.93 3.49 -6.29
C PHE A 90 2.12 2.99 -7.73
N LYS A 91 1.06 2.96 -8.54
CA LYS A 91 1.14 2.64 -9.98
C LYS A 91 1.88 3.73 -10.76
N GLU A 92 1.60 5.00 -10.47
CA GLU A 92 2.22 6.15 -11.12
C GLU A 92 3.71 6.33 -10.76
N ASN A 93 4.10 5.93 -9.55
CA ASN A 93 5.46 6.13 -9.02
C ASN A 93 6.34 4.88 -9.09
N SER A 94 5.88 3.81 -9.73
CA SER A 94 6.69 2.62 -9.92
C SER A 94 7.62 2.79 -11.12
N PRO A 95 8.93 2.53 -10.95
CA PRO A 95 9.88 2.65 -12.06
C PRO A 95 9.54 1.63 -13.15
N GLU A 96 9.48 2.10 -14.40
CA GLU A 96 9.37 1.28 -15.63
C GLU A 96 10.47 0.20 -15.72
#